data_AF-A0A0K6G6Z9-F1
#
_entry.id   AF-A0A0K6G6Z9-F1
#
_cell.length_a   1.000
_cell.length_b   1.000
_cell.length_c   1.000
_cell.angle_alpha   90.00
_cell.angle_beta   90.00
_cell.angle_gamma   90.00
#
_symmetry.space_group_name_H-M   'P 1'
#
loop_
_entity.id
_entity.type
_entity.pdbx_description
1 polymer ?
#
loop_
_entity_poly.entity_id
_entity_poly.type
_entity_poly.pdbx_seq_one_letter_code
_entity_poly.pdbx_strand_id
1 'polypeptide(L)'
;MPSLAILQNILNEAPGTDGDAIVFHLQDYNSSVLEYVTLPNIILVWFFSKAGEAYRTTIPPPSPKPSSKSKLPDVSNLTLESVPEEEEEEESKTSQEPPKSYDPHAFHMTEPGDLAFTPALRSAFLEALAAHHIQLRFFSGPWDGFFPETPYDLVLTSETIYQPTSLPSLVRLLRDATGLNGRCLVAAKMGLKVGNLDKASLDIMFSLLVISLLGVRGAIAVGSPFGYASGTTGGAAATQATPSSAAELQSWLEDSVTRNILLDKTYDFTDLEGSVTGAGCKPWTCTPNPQLAINANNWCSSSYESATVTYKKAGTAGIRVGSNKTILGKGTSGWIKGKGLLISGQTNVIIQNVRFSDINAQYVWGGDAIWVDNSSKIWIDHNYFKSVGRQFIVTGFGAVTGLTISNNYFDGQSTYSTGCDQHHYWVFLFAGNGDQITLARNYLYYTAGRGPHIGGTSGYTQTLHMYNNYFNDITGHALDPATGSRVLMEGNYFNAVKTPSTGDTAGTVFAPTSTTMNAQCSSVLGRNCVSNTLTGGSGTLPNAASTAAISVFTASVVKSASVMDPASVPSYVLANAGLGIIN
;
A
#
# COMPACT_ATOMS: atom_id res chain seq x y z
N MET A 1 -4.75 -17.29 17.26
CA MET A 1 -4.75 -16.23 18.29
C MET A 1 -4.54 -16.86 19.66
N PRO A 2 -3.57 -16.42 20.48
CA PRO A 2 -3.32 -17.01 21.80
C PRO A 2 -4.54 -16.99 22.74
N SER A 3 -5.34 -15.93 22.68
CA SER A 3 -6.62 -15.80 23.40
C SER A 3 -7.61 -16.93 23.08
N LEU A 4 -7.66 -17.37 21.82
CA LEU A 4 -8.52 -18.47 21.37
C LEU A 4 -8.07 -19.84 21.89
N ALA A 5 -6.77 -20.05 22.09
CA ALA A 5 -6.28 -21.29 22.69
C ALA A 5 -6.70 -21.41 24.16
N ILE A 6 -6.66 -20.29 24.90
CA ILE A 6 -7.16 -20.23 26.28
C ILE A 6 -8.66 -20.51 26.32
N LEU A 7 -9.43 -19.82 25.45
CA LEU A 7 -10.86 -20.05 25.34
C LEU A 7 -11.18 -21.52 25.01
N GLN A 8 -10.45 -22.11 24.05
CA GLN A 8 -10.63 -23.51 23.68
C GLN A 8 -10.35 -24.45 24.86
N ASN A 9 -9.33 -24.17 25.66
CA ASN A 9 -9.02 -24.99 26.83
C ASN A 9 -10.16 -24.93 27.86
N ILE A 10 -10.67 -23.74 28.18
CA ILE A 10 -11.81 -23.56 29.10
C ILE A 10 -13.05 -24.29 28.59
N LEU A 11 -13.36 -24.18 27.29
CA LEU A 11 -14.51 -24.84 26.66
C LEU A 11 -14.34 -26.37 26.51
N ASN A 12 -13.16 -26.91 26.80
CA ASN A 12 -12.88 -28.35 26.83
C ASN A 12 -12.91 -28.95 28.25
N GLU A 13 -13.02 -28.10 29.27
CA GLU A 13 -13.24 -28.48 30.66
C GLU A 13 -14.74 -28.66 30.93
N ALA A 14 -15.10 -29.25 32.07
CA ALA A 14 -16.50 -29.35 32.47
C ALA A 14 -17.02 -27.96 32.93
N PRO A 15 -18.28 -27.60 32.68
CA PRO A 15 -18.88 -26.38 33.23
C PRO A 15 -18.72 -26.34 34.75
N GLY A 16 -18.07 -25.29 35.28
CA GLY A 16 -17.95 -25.06 36.72
C GLY A 16 -19.25 -24.49 37.29
N THR A 17 -19.62 -24.88 38.51
CA THR A 17 -20.85 -24.40 39.18
C THR A 17 -20.58 -23.37 40.29
N ASP A 18 -19.32 -23.19 40.68
CA ASP A 18 -18.87 -22.20 41.66
C ASP A 18 -17.63 -21.47 41.12
N GLY A 19 -17.76 -20.18 40.81
CA GLY A 19 -16.66 -19.33 40.34
C GLY A 19 -17.14 -17.97 39.84
N ASP A 20 -16.25 -16.97 39.91
CA ASP A 20 -16.48 -15.66 39.30
C ASP A 20 -16.52 -15.76 37.76
N ALA A 21 -17.25 -14.86 37.12
CA ALA A 21 -17.36 -14.85 35.66
C ALA A 21 -16.00 -14.61 34.98
N ILE A 22 -15.68 -15.43 33.97
CA ILE A 22 -14.48 -15.28 33.15
C ILE A 22 -14.79 -14.27 32.04
N VAL A 23 -14.19 -13.08 32.11
CA VAL A 23 -14.47 -12.01 31.17
C VAL A 23 -13.33 -11.89 30.15
N PHE A 24 -13.64 -12.10 28.87
CA PHE A 24 -12.73 -11.83 27.75
C PHE A 24 -13.03 -10.46 27.16
N HIS A 25 -12.08 -9.53 27.27
CA HIS A 25 -12.10 -8.29 26.52
C HIS A 25 -11.25 -8.45 25.25
N LEU A 26 -11.89 -8.30 24.11
CA LEU A 26 -11.30 -8.45 22.79
C LEU A 26 -11.33 -7.10 22.10
N GLN A 27 -10.16 -6.56 21.84
CA GLN A 27 -9.98 -5.23 21.28
C GLN A 27 -9.26 -5.34 19.94
N ASP A 28 -9.76 -4.59 18.96
CA ASP A 28 -9.03 -4.31 17.72
C ASP A 28 -9.26 -2.85 17.33
N TYR A 29 -8.35 -2.25 16.55
CA TYR A 29 -8.59 -0.91 16.03
C TYR A 29 -9.82 -0.85 15.12
N ASN A 30 -10.05 -1.91 14.33
CA ASN A 30 -11.10 -1.96 13.33
C ASN A 30 -12.26 -2.88 13.76
N SER A 31 -13.46 -2.31 13.85
CA SER A 31 -14.68 -3.07 14.15
C SER A 31 -14.94 -4.22 13.17
N SER A 32 -14.58 -4.07 11.89
CA SER A 32 -14.71 -5.11 10.87
C SER A 32 -13.81 -6.32 11.16
N VAL A 33 -12.66 -6.13 11.81
CA VAL A 33 -11.81 -7.27 12.22
C VAL A 33 -12.50 -8.06 13.33
N LEU A 34 -13.14 -7.37 14.28
CA LEU A 34 -13.92 -8.02 15.32
C LEU A 34 -15.10 -8.81 14.74
N GLU A 35 -15.81 -8.23 13.77
CA GLU A 35 -16.99 -8.82 13.14
C GLU A 35 -16.66 -9.98 12.19
N TYR A 36 -15.67 -9.82 11.31
CA TYR A 36 -15.41 -10.79 10.22
C TYR A 36 -14.26 -11.75 10.52
N VAL A 37 -13.46 -11.50 11.56
CA VAL A 37 -12.33 -12.37 11.92
C VAL A 37 -12.48 -12.90 13.34
N THR A 38 -12.55 -12.02 14.33
CA THR A 38 -12.50 -12.42 15.74
C THR A 38 -13.71 -13.25 16.15
N LEU A 39 -14.93 -12.74 15.92
CA LEU A 39 -16.16 -13.43 16.30
C LEU A 39 -16.34 -14.77 15.56
N PRO A 40 -16.15 -14.88 14.23
CA PRO A 40 -16.22 -16.17 13.53
C PRO A 40 -15.22 -17.19 14.09
N ASN A 41 -13.99 -16.78 14.39
CA ASN A 41 -13.00 -17.70 14.94
C ASN A 41 -13.33 -18.14 16.39
N ILE A 42 -13.96 -17.28 17.20
CA ILE A 42 -14.48 -17.65 18.53
C ILE A 42 -15.57 -18.72 18.39
N ILE A 43 -16.51 -18.51 17.47
CA ILE A 43 -17.60 -19.45 17.20
C ILE A 43 -17.02 -20.79 16.75
N LEU A 44 -16.02 -20.79 15.86
CA LEU A 44 -15.35 -22.01 15.42
C LEU A 44 -14.64 -22.71 16.58
N VAL A 45 -13.94 -21.98 17.45
CA VAL A 45 -13.26 -22.54 18.62
C VAL A 45 -14.26 -23.24 19.55
N TRP A 46 -15.39 -22.60 19.86
CA TRP A 46 -16.47 -23.27 20.59
C TRP A 46 -17.00 -24.46 19.83
N PHE A 47 -17.30 -24.28 18.54
CA PHE A 47 -17.88 -25.32 17.69
C PHE A 47 -16.98 -26.55 17.60
N PHE A 48 -15.66 -26.45 17.79
CA PHE A 48 -14.71 -27.58 17.82
C PHE A 48 -14.28 -28.01 19.22
N SER A 49 -14.81 -27.40 20.27
CA SER A 49 -14.55 -27.78 21.68
C SER A 49 -15.51 -28.87 22.18
N LYS A 50 -15.30 -29.41 23.39
CA LYS A 50 -16.28 -30.29 24.04
C LYS A 50 -17.61 -29.58 24.31
N ALA A 51 -17.59 -28.30 24.66
CA ALA A 51 -18.82 -27.51 24.88
C ALA A 51 -19.69 -27.37 23.61
N GLY A 52 -19.10 -27.49 22.42
CA GLY A 52 -19.84 -27.49 21.15
C GLY A 52 -20.37 -28.86 20.72
N GLU A 53 -20.02 -29.94 21.42
CA GLU A 53 -20.30 -31.31 20.99
C GLU A 53 -21.79 -31.61 20.88
N ALA A 54 -22.57 -31.19 21.88
CA ALA A 54 -24.03 -31.36 21.87
C ALA A 54 -24.64 -30.75 20.61
N TYR A 55 -24.25 -29.52 20.24
CA TYR A 55 -24.73 -28.89 19.01
C TYR A 55 -24.27 -29.64 17.75
N ARG A 56 -22.99 -30.04 17.68
CA ARG A 56 -22.47 -30.81 16.53
C ARG A 56 -23.26 -32.11 16.30
N THR A 57 -23.68 -32.79 17.35
CA THR A 57 -24.48 -34.03 17.23
C THR A 57 -25.90 -33.80 16.72
N THR A 58 -26.40 -32.55 16.75
CA THR A 58 -27.70 -32.20 16.16
C THR A 58 -27.63 -31.97 14.64
N ILE A 59 -26.42 -31.82 14.09
CA ILE A 59 -26.21 -31.65 12.65
C ILE A 59 -26.23 -33.03 11.99
N PRO A 60 -27.12 -33.28 11.01
CA PRO A 60 -27.15 -34.57 10.31
C PRO A 60 -25.81 -34.87 9.64
N PRO A 61 -25.35 -36.13 9.62
CA PRO A 61 -24.22 -36.49 8.78
C PRO A 61 -24.59 -36.29 7.29
N PRO A 62 -23.66 -35.81 6.44
CA PRO A 62 -23.93 -35.59 5.02
C PRO A 62 -24.37 -36.87 4.30
N SER A 63 -25.22 -36.70 3.29
CA SER A 63 -25.54 -37.77 2.35
C SER A 63 -24.29 -38.20 1.58
N PRO A 64 -24.06 -39.51 1.33
CA PRO A 64 -22.88 -39.96 0.60
C PRO A 64 -22.79 -39.36 -0.80
N LYS A 65 -21.64 -38.76 -1.16
CA LYS A 65 -21.36 -38.23 -2.51
C LYS A 65 -21.55 -39.34 -3.57
N PRO A 66 -22.18 -39.07 -4.73
CA PRO A 66 -22.28 -40.04 -5.82
C PRO A 66 -20.88 -40.40 -6.35
N SER A 67 -20.61 -41.69 -6.52
CA SER A 67 -19.32 -42.18 -7.03
C SER A 67 -19.07 -41.69 -8.46
N SER A 68 -17.91 -41.08 -8.72
CA SER A 68 -17.45 -40.75 -10.06
C SER A 68 -17.16 -42.02 -10.87
N LYS A 69 -18.12 -42.43 -11.71
CA LYS A 69 -17.87 -43.29 -12.86
C LYS A 69 -18.63 -42.74 -14.07
N SER A 70 -18.07 -41.75 -14.75
CA SER A 70 -18.36 -41.50 -16.14
C SER A 70 -17.09 -41.79 -16.95
N LYS A 71 -17.13 -42.91 -17.68
CA LYS A 71 -16.20 -43.17 -18.79
C LYS A 71 -16.22 -41.96 -19.72
N LEU A 72 -15.05 -41.51 -20.17
CA LEU A 72 -14.96 -40.61 -21.32
C LEU A 72 -15.71 -41.22 -22.51
N PRO A 73 -16.48 -40.45 -23.29
CA PRO A 73 -17.11 -40.95 -24.50
C PRO A 73 -16.05 -41.23 -25.57
N ASP A 74 -16.25 -42.36 -26.24
CA ASP A 74 -15.50 -42.85 -27.38
C ASP A 74 -15.72 -41.93 -28.59
N VAL A 75 -14.63 -41.37 -29.15
CA VAL A 75 -14.64 -40.33 -30.19
C VAL A 75 -14.57 -40.94 -31.60
N SER A 76 -15.13 -42.14 -31.80
CA SER A 76 -14.92 -42.90 -33.03
C SER A 76 -15.93 -42.65 -34.15
N ASN A 77 -16.87 -41.70 -34.06
CA ASN A 77 -17.76 -41.39 -35.21
C ASN A 77 -18.37 -39.97 -35.15
N LEU A 78 -17.61 -38.95 -35.53
CA LEU A 78 -18.19 -37.65 -35.94
C LEU A 78 -17.54 -37.19 -37.25
N THR A 79 -18.30 -37.31 -38.33
CA THR A 79 -18.02 -36.72 -39.64
C THR A 79 -18.43 -35.24 -39.65
N LEU A 80 -17.56 -34.41 -40.23
CA LEU A 80 -17.83 -33.01 -40.55
C LEU A 80 -18.99 -32.92 -41.54
N GLU A 81 -20.03 -32.13 -41.23
CA GLU A 81 -20.74 -31.33 -42.22
C GLU A 81 -21.67 -30.28 -41.58
N SER A 82 -21.70 -29.11 -42.23
CA SER A 82 -22.64 -28.00 -42.11
C SER A 82 -22.67 -27.14 -40.83
N VAL A 83 -22.01 -25.99 -40.95
CA VAL A 83 -22.44 -24.71 -40.35
C VAL A 83 -23.70 -24.24 -41.10
N PRO A 84 -24.70 -23.70 -40.38
CA PRO A 84 -25.30 -22.45 -40.84
C PRO A 84 -25.24 -21.35 -39.78
N GLU A 85 -25.15 -20.13 -40.31
CA GLU A 85 -25.25 -18.81 -39.68
C GLU A 85 -26.66 -18.55 -39.14
N GLU A 86 -26.78 -17.66 -38.14
CA GLU A 86 -27.92 -16.75 -37.84
C GLU A 86 -27.51 -15.94 -36.58
N GLU A 87 -27.23 -14.64 -36.70
CA GLU A 87 -28.16 -13.49 -36.61
C GLU A 87 -28.57 -13.11 -35.17
N GLU A 88 -28.55 -11.80 -34.94
CA GLU A 88 -28.84 -11.09 -33.69
C GLU A 88 -30.30 -11.27 -33.26
N GLU A 89 -30.58 -11.48 -31.97
CA GLU A 89 -31.59 -10.71 -31.21
C GLU A 89 -31.77 -11.20 -29.75
N GLU A 90 -31.89 -10.20 -28.87
CA GLU A 90 -32.69 -10.06 -27.65
C GLU A 90 -32.61 -11.01 -26.43
N GLU A 91 -32.56 -10.36 -25.27
CA GLU A 91 -32.73 -10.91 -23.93
C GLU A 91 -34.08 -11.62 -23.74
N SER A 92 -34.07 -12.89 -23.30
CA SER A 92 -34.68 -13.29 -22.01
C SER A 92 -34.65 -14.81 -21.76
N LYS A 93 -34.01 -15.17 -20.63
CA LYS A 93 -34.25 -16.31 -19.72
C LYS A 93 -34.81 -17.63 -20.30
N THR A 94 -33.98 -18.68 -20.36
CA THR A 94 -33.90 -19.80 -19.36
C THR A 94 -33.37 -21.09 -19.99
N SER A 95 -32.24 -21.59 -19.49
CA SER A 95 -32.05 -23.03 -19.24
C SER A 95 -30.86 -23.22 -18.30
N GLN A 96 -31.18 -23.71 -17.11
CA GLN A 96 -30.32 -23.93 -15.97
C GLN A 96 -29.37 -25.10 -16.23
N GLU A 97 -28.05 -24.87 -16.15
CA GLU A 97 -27.19 -25.88 -15.52
C GLU A 97 -27.47 -25.84 -14.01
N PRO A 98 -27.60 -26.99 -13.32
CA PRO A 98 -27.88 -26.98 -11.91
C PRO A 98 -26.69 -26.36 -11.16
N PRO A 99 -26.93 -25.41 -10.24
CA PRO A 99 -25.88 -25.03 -9.29
C PRO A 99 -25.51 -26.29 -8.51
N LYS A 100 -24.22 -26.50 -8.24
CA LYS A 100 -23.78 -27.47 -7.24
C LYS A 100 -24.63 -27.21 -5.99
N SER A 101 -25.51 -28.16 -5.63
CA SER A 101 -26.44 -27.98 -4.53
C SER A 101 -25.64 -27.73 -3.26
N TYR A 102 -25.67 -26.50 -2.78
CA TYR A 102 -25.19 -26.15 -1.45
C TYR A 102 -26.01 -26.96 -0.46
N ASP A 103 -25.38 -27.92 0.21
CA ASP A 103 -25.99 -28.66 1.31
C ASP A 103 -25.59 -27.95 2.62
N PRO A 104 -26.50 -27.19 3.25
CA PRO A 104 -26.23 -26.49 4.50
C PRO A 104 -25.92 -27.42 5.68
N HIS A 105 -26.02 -28.74 5.48
CA HIS A 105 -25.76 -29.77 6.49
C HIS A 105 -24.50 -30.60 6.23
N ALA A 106 -23.78 -30.37 5.12
CA ALA A 106 -22.59 -31.15 4.80
C ALA A 106 -21.32 -30.65 5.50
N PHE A 107 -21.25 -30.84 6.82
CA PHE A 107 -20.07 -30.50 7.61
C PHE A 107 -19.21 -31.75 7.90
N HIS A 108 -17.94 -31.73 7.49
CA HIS A 108 -16.94 -32.74 7.84
C HIS A 108 -15.80 -32.08 8.63
N MET A 109 -15.47 -32.62 9.82
CA MET A 109 -14.43 -32.05 10.70
C MET A 109 -13.01 -31.99 10.09
N THR A 110 -12.77 -32.76 9.03
CA THR A 110 -11.46 -32.86 8.37
C THR A 110 -11.47 -32.39 6.91
N GLU A 111 -12.59 -31.88 6.40
CA GLU A 111 -12.68 -31.33 5.04
C GLU A 111 -13.04 -29.84 5.09
N PRO A 112 -12.57 -29.03 4.13
CA PRO A 112 -13.07 -27.66 3.96
C PRO A 112 -14.59 -27.66 3.75
N GLY A 113 -15.30 -26.81 4.49
CA GLY A 113 -16.76 -26.67 4.41
C GLY A 113 -17.25 -25.39 5.07
N ASP A 114 -18.53 -25.09 4.90
CA ASP A 114 -19.17 -23.88 5.42
C ASP A 114 -20.00 -24.20 6.67
N LEU A 115 -19.94 -23.32 7.67
CA LEU A 115 -20.79 -23.39 8.86
C LEU A 115 -21.83 -22.26 8.80
N ALA A 116 -23.08 -22.59 8.54
CA ALA A 116 -24.16 -21.62 8.48
C ALA A 116 -24.46 -21.04 9.88
N PHE A 117 -24.50 -19.72 10.00
CA PHE A 117 -24.81 -19.03 11.25
C PHE A 117 -26.34 -19.00 11.50
N THR A 118 -26.87 -20.10 12.04
CA THR A 118 -28.31 -20.27 12.29
C THR A 118 -28.71 -19.74 13.68
N PRO A 119 -30.01 -19.44 13.91
CA PRO A 119 -30.51 -19.12 15.25
C PRO A 119 -30.25 -20.24 16.28
N ALA A 120 -30.27 -21.50 15.86
CA ALA A 120 -29.96 -22.64 16.71
C ALA A 120 -28.48 -22.66 17.11
N LEU A 121 -27.57 -22.43 16.16
CA LEU A 121 -26.14 -22.30 16.42
C LEU A 121 -25.87 -21.17 17.42
N ARG A 122 -26.48 -20.00 17.17
CA ARG A 122 -26.35 -18.84 18.04
C ARG A 122 -26.83 -19.14 19.46
N SER A 123 -27.97 -19.81 19.61
CA SER A 123 -28.53 -20.13 20.92
C SER A 123 -27.63 -21.11 21.68
N ALA A 124 -27.21 -22.20 21.03
CA ALA A 124 -26.30 -23.19 21.63
C ALA A 124 -24.94 -22.58 22.01
N PHE A 125 -24.42 -21.67 21.19
CA PHE A 125 -23.19 -20.94 21.51
C PHE A 125 -23.35 -20.06 22.75
N LEU A 126 -24.43 -19.28 22.84
CA LEU A 126 -24.69 -18.41 23.99
C LEU A 126 -24.96 -19.22 25.28
N GLU A 127 -25.67 -20.35 25.18
CA GLU A 127 -25.89 -21.27 26.30
C GLU A 127 -24.58 -21.88 26.80
N ALA A 128 -23.67 -22.26 25.89
CA ALA A 128 -22.36 -22.75 26.28
C ALA A 128 -21.52 -21.67 26.97
N LEU A 129 -21.53 -20.43 26.48
CA LEU A 129 -20.85 -19.33 27.18
C LEU A 129 -21.43 -19.13 28.59
N ALA A 130 -22.76 -19.14 28.73
CA ALA A 130 -23.43 -19.00 30.03
C ALA A 130 -23.08 -20.14 30.99
N ALA A 131 -23.10 -21.40 30.51
CA ALA A 131 -22.76 -22.57 31.31
C ALA A 131 -21.31 -22.54 31.81
N HIS A 132 -20.39 -21.99 31.03
CA HIS A 132 -18.99 -21.82 31.41
C HIS A 132 -18.72 -20.47 32.12
N HIS A 133 -19.75 -19.69 32.44
CA HIS A 133 -19.64 -18.36 33.04
C HIS A 133 -18.72 -17.40 32.26
N ILE A 134 -18.70 -17.52 30.93
CA ILE A 134 -17.86 -16.70 30.04
C ILE A 134 -18.63 -15.48 29.55
N GLN A 135 -18.04 -14.29 29.71
CA GLN A 135 -18.53 -13.05 29.10
C GLN A 135 -17.55 -12.58 28.03
N LEU A 136 -18.07 -12.24 26.85
CA LEU A 136 -17.29 -11.65 25.76
C LEU A 136 -17.65 -10.17 25.64
N ARG A 137 -16.65 -9.29 25.66
CA ARG A 137 -16.82 -7.86 25.38
C ARG A 137 -15.88 -7.44 24.25
N PHE A 138 -16.43 -6.71 23.28
CA PHE A 138 -15.74 -6.30 22.08
C PHE A 138 -15.55 -4.79 22.08
N PHE A 139 -14.34 -4.32 21.79
CA PHE A 139 -14.00 -2.91 21.78
C PHE A 139 -13.27 -2.55 20.49
N SER A 140 -13.79 -1.59 19.73
CA SER A 140 -13.12 -1.09 18.54
C SER A 140 -12.58 0.32 18.73
N GLY A 141 -11.38 0.60 18.21
CA GLY A 141 -10.83 1.96 18.14
C GLY A 141 -9.40 2.10 18.67
N PRO A 142 -8.90 3.32 18.90
CA PRO A 142 -7.55 3.53 19.40
C PRO A 142 -7.38 3.09 20.86
N TRP A 143 -6.15 2.74 21.25
CA TRP A 143 -5.82 2.37 22.64
C TRP A 143 -6.16 3.45 23.66
N ASP A 144 -6.07 4.72 23.28
CA ASP A 144 -6.42 5.87 24.14
C ASP A 144 -7.93 5.98 24.44
N GLY A 145 -8.79 5.26 23.70
CA GLY A 145 -10.22 5.20 23.95
C GLY A 145 -10.64 4.00 24.81
N PHE A 146 -9.72 3.12 25.16
CA PHE A 146 -10.00 1.92 25.94
C PHE A 146 -9.55 2.09 27.38
N PHE A 147 -10.52 2.16 28.30
CA PHE A 147 -10.28 2.33 29.72
C PHE A 147 -10.82 1.10 30.47
N PRO A 148 -9.94 0.20 30.95
CA PRO A 148 -10.38 -0.94 31.73
C PRO A 148 -10.99 -0.46 33.05
N GLU A 149 -12.22 -0.89 33.35
CA GLU A 149 -12.91 -0.56 34.61
C GLU A 149 -12.23 -1.24 35.81
N THR A 150 -11.68 -2.43 35.58
CA THR A 150 -10.91 -3.21 36.56
C THR A 150 -9.66 -3.78 35.91
N PRO A 151 -8.52 -3.89 36.62
CA PRO A 151 -7.32 -4.52 36.09
C PRO A 151 -7.55 -6.01 35.77
N TYR A 152 -6.90 -6.53 34.73
CA TYR A 152 -6.97 -7.91 34.30
C TYR A 152 -5.87 -8.78 34.94
N ASP A 153 -6.19 -10.06 35.13
CA ASP A 153 -5.24 -11.09 35.55
C ASP A 153 -4.27 -11.48 34.44
N LEU A 154 -4.70 -11.38 33.18
CA LEU A 154 -3.90 -11.70 32.00
C LEU A 154 -4.16 -10.71 30.87
N VAL A 155 -3.10 -10.05 30.43
CA VAL A 155 -3.10 -9.19 29.24
C VAL A 155 -2.25 -9.83 28.16
N LEU A 156 -2.86 -10.12 27.02
CA LEU A 156 -2.18 -10.67 25.84
C LEU A 156 -2.24 -9.64 24.72
N THR A 157 -1.09 -9.29 24.18
CA THR A 157 -1.03 -8.47 22.97
C THR A 157 0.08 -8.98 22.05
N SER A 158 -0.14 -8.89 20.76
CA SER A 158 0.90 -9.12 19.77
C SER A 158 1.28 -7.79 19.16
N GLU A 159 2.53 -7.41 19.35
CA GLU A 159 3.05 -6.20 18.78
C GLU A 159 3.53 -6.47 17.35
N THR A 160 2.71 -6.06 16.38
CA THR A 160 3.19 -5.63 15.07
C THR A 160 3.04 -4.12 15.02
N ILE A 161 4.08 -3.37 15.38
CA ILE A 161 4.05 -1.91 15.34
C ILE A 161 3.96 -1.45 13.88
N TYR A 162 2.74 -1.23 13.39
CA TYR A 162 2.53 -0.46 12.17
C TYR A 162 2.56 1.06 12.45
N GLN A 163 2.40 1.46 13.72
CA GLN A 163 2.28 2.86 14.13
C GLN A 163 2.98 3.13 15.49
N PRO A 164 4.25 3.57 15.48
CA PRO A 164 5.02 3.86 16.70
C PRO A 164 4.41 4.94 17.60
N THR A 165 3.59 5.84 17.05
CA THR A 165 2.88 6.88 17.81
C THR A 165 1.81 6.33 18.75
N SER A 166 1.32 5.11 18.50
CA SER A 166 0.36 4.41 19.37
C SER A 166 1.05 3.70 20.54
N LEU A 167 2.38 3.64 20.56
CA LEU A 167 3.15 2.94 21.58
C LEU A 167 2.99 3.54 22.98
N PRO A 168 3.01 4.88 23.20
CA PRO A 168 2.77 5.43 24.53
C PRO A 168 1.38 5.08 25.07
N SER A 169 0.37 5.11 24.20
CA SER A 169 -1.01 4.78 24.52
C SER A 169 -1.19 3.31 24.83
N LEU A 170 -0.57 2.44 24.04
CA LEU A 170 -0.51 1.01 24.30
C LEU A 170 0.24 0.70 25.59
N VAL A 171 1.43 1.25 25.81
CA VAL A 171 2.23 1.02 27.03
C VAL A 171 1.50 1.51 28.27
N ARG A 172 0.83 2.67 28.19
CA ARG A 172 -0.02 3.17 29.27
C ARG A 172 -1.17 2.21 29.54
N LEU A 173 -1.88 1.81 28.49
CA LEU A 173 -2.97 0.85 28.60
C LEU A 173 -2.50 -0.48 29.20
N LEU A 174 -1.40 -1.07 28.72
CA LEU A 174 -0.87 -2.32 29.25
C LEU A 174 -0.53 -2.20 30.74
N ARG A 175 -0.02 -1.05 31.17
CA ARG A 175 0.26 -0.77 32.59
C ARG A 175 -1.03 -0.65 33.41
N ASP A 176 -1.98 0.14 32.93
CA ASP A 176 -3.22 0.44 33.63
C ASP A 176 -4.16 -0.79 33.66
N ALA A 177 -4.08 -1.62 32.63
CA ALA A 177 -4.87 -2.81 32.44
C ALA A 177 -4.32 -4.05 33.18
N THR A 178 -3.05 -4.07 33.58
CA THR A 178 -2.47 -5.27 34.24
C THR A 178 -2.57 -5.12 35.76
N GLY A 179 -3.26 -6.05 36.43
CA GLY A 179 -3.36 -6.06 37.89
C GLY A 179 -2.00 -6.27 38.58
N LEU A 180 -1.92 -5.95 39.89
CA LEU A 180 -0.70 -6.09 40.69
C LEU A 180 -0.07 -7.50 40.65
N ASN A 181 -0.92 -8.53 40.51
CA ASN A 181 -0.51 -9.92 40.35
C ASN A 181 -0.75 -10.47 38.92
N GLY A 182 -1.19 -9.60 38.01
CA GLY A 182 -1.53 -9.96 36.65
C GLY A 182 -0.28 -10.16 35.79
N ARG A 183 -0.43 -10.93 34.70
CA ARG A 183 0.65 -11.14 33.73
C ARG A 183 0.35 -10.41 32.43
N CYS A 184 1.32 -9.66 31.93
CA CYS A 184 1.28 -9.05 30.60
C CYS A 184 2.26 -9.75 29.69
N LEU A 185 1.77 -10.37 28.61
CA LEU A 185 2.59 -11.03 27.60
C LEU A 185 2.46 -10.27 26.28
N VAL A 186 3.58 -9.72 25.83
CA VAL A 186 3.70 -8.97 24.57
C VAL A 186 4.51 -9.82 23.60
N ALA A 187 3.90 -10.28 22.51
CA ALA A 187 4.66 -10.91 21.43
C ALA A 187 5.37 -9.83 20.60
N ALA A 188 6.69 -9.71 20.74
CA ALA A 188 7.51 -8.75 20.00
C ALA A 188 8.41 -9.47 18.98
N LYS A 189 8.57 -8.89 17.78
CA LYS A 189 9.45 -9.44 16.74
C LYS A 189 10.91 -9.04 17.02
N MET A 190 11.70 -9.98 17.54
CA MET A 190 13.14 -9.80 17.78
C MET A 190 13.91 -9.72 16.44
N GLY A 191 14.34 -8.51 16.05
CA GLY A 191 15.15 -8.26 14.85
C GLY A 191 16.66 -8.22 15.05
N LEU A 192 17.17 -8.59 16.24
CA LEU A 192 18.60 -8.56 16.57
C LEU A 192 19.14 -9.97 16.78
N LYS A 193 20.19 -10.34 16.01
CA LYS A 193 21.06 -11.46 16.36
C LYS A 193 21.81 -11.08 17.64
N VAL A 194 21.26 -11.43 18.80
CA VAL A 194 21.96 -11.30 20.07
C VAL A 194 22.86 -12.53 20.20
N GLY A 195 24.15 -12.36 19.85
CA GLY A 195 25.18 -13.21 20.40
C GLY A 195 25.26 -12.96 21.90
N ASN A 196 25.38 -14.04 22.68
CA ASN A 196 25.48 -14.11 24.14
C ASN A 196 25.92 -12.79 24.81
N LEU A 197 24.95 -12.03 25.31
CA LEU A 197 25.18 -10.93 26.25
C LEU A 197 24.52 -11.32 27.58
N ASP A 198 25.22 -11.01 28.67
CA ASP A 198 24.77 -11.32 30.02
C ASP A 198 23.60 -10.42 30.46
N LYS A 199 22.91 -10.88 31.52
CA LYS A 199 21.70 -10.27 32.05
C LYS A 199 21.94 -8.81 32.54
N ALA A 200 23.16 -8.49 32.97
CA ALA A 200 23.54 -7.16 33.44
C ALA A 200 23.61 -6.13 32.28
N SER A 201 24.04 -6.56 31.10
CA SER A 201 24.05 -5.73 29.89
C SER A 201 22.64 -5.39 29.41
N LEU A 202 21.67 -6.30 29.65
CA LEU A 202 20.25 -6.11 29.34
C LEU A 202 19.59 -5.04 30.24
N ASP A 203 19.89 -5.07 31.54
CA ASP A 203 19.31 -4.13 32.52
C ASP A 203 19.86 -2.69 32.36
N ILE A 204 21.12 -2.55 31.94
CA ILE A 204 21.74 -1.26 31.63
C ILE A 204 21.14 -0.67 30.34
N MET A 205 20.87 -1.50 29.31
CA MET A 205 20.18 -1.05 28.10
C MET A 205 18.73 -0.63 28.37
N PHE A 206 18.00 -1.33 29.23
CA PHE A 206 16.65 -0.94 29.64
C PHE A 206 16.65 0.40 30.41
N SER A 207 17.65 0.62 31.27
CA SER A 207 17.76 1.85 32.06
C SER A 207 18.13 3.08 31.21
N LEU A 208 18.92 2.90 30.14
CA LEU A 208 19.25 3.97 29.18
C LEU A 208 18.06 4.36 28.27
N LEU A 209 17.12 3.45 28.04
CA LEU A 209 15.91 3.71 27.26
C LEU A 209 14.87 4.55 28.04
N VAL A 210 14.81 4.41 29.37
CA VAL A 210 13.85 5.16 30.21
C VAL A 210 14.26 6.63 30.40
N ILE A 211 15.56 6.95 30.36
CA ILE A 211 16.06 8.30 30.64
C ILE A 211 16.02 9.23 29.40
N SER A 212 15.77 8.71 28.19
CA SER A 212 15.72 9.49 26.95
C SER A 212 14.31 9.94 26.51
N LEU A 213 13.25 9.65 27.27
CA LEU A 213 11.85 9.90 26.89
C LEU A 213 11.13 11.03 27.64
N LEU A 214 11.86 11.84 28.43
CA LEU A 214 11.34 13.09 28.98
C LEU A 214 11.70 14.24 28.03
N GLY A 215 10.94 14.37 26.94
CA GLY A 215 11.01 15.53 26.06
C GLY A 215 10.41 15.31 24.69
N VAL A 216 9.51 16.23 24.29
CA VAL A 216 8.89 16.41 22.97
C VAL A 216 7.61 15.62 22.70
N ARG A 217 6.48 16.26 23.02
CA ARG A 217 5.18 16.01 22.36
C ARG A 217 5.24 16.62 20.95
N GLY A 218 5.36 15.81 19.92
CA GLY A 218 5.18 16.19 18.52
C GLY A 218 4.97 14.94 17.69
N ALA A 219 3.97 14.91 16.80
CA ALA A 219 3.75 13.74 15.96
C ALA A 219 4.93 13.58 14.99
N ILE A 220 5.62 12.44 15.07
CA ILE A 220 6.67 12.00 14.15
C ILE A 220 5.99 11.48 12.87
N ALA A 221 6.73 11.34 11.76
CA ALA A 221 6.23 10.58 10.60
C ALA A 221 5.59 9.25 11.04
N VAL A 222 4.46 8.90 10.45
CA VAL A 222 3.66 7.74 10.85
C VAL A 222 4.18 6.50 10.14
N GLY A 223 4.39 5.43 10.89
CA GLY A 223 5.05 4.21 10.38
C GLY A 223 6.57 4.36 10.31
N SER A 224 7.21 3.58 9.46
CA SER A 224 8.67 3.62 9.28
C SER A 224 9.03 3.50 7.81
N PRO A 225 9.99 4.32 7.31
CA PRO A 225 10.51 4.15 5.97
C PRO A 225 11.05 2.74 5.77
N PHE A 226 10.80 2.19 4.60
CA PHE A 226 11.23 0.86 4.20
C PHE A 226 11.88 0.91 2.81
N GLY A 227 12.26 -0.25 2.28
CA GLY A 227 12.92 -0.33 0.98
C GLY A 227 14.24 0.45 0.99
N TYR A 228 14.60 1.06 -0.11
CA TYR A 228 15.83 1.85 -0.20
C TYR A 228 15.86 3.05 0.75
N ALA A 229 14.71 3.61 1.15
CA ALA A 229 14.65 4.73 2.11
C ALA A 229 14.73 4.29 3.58
N SER A 230 14.94 2.99 3.87
CA SER A 230 15.07 2.49 5.25
C SER A 230 16.10 3.31 6.05
N GLY A 231 15.72 3.76 7.24
CA GLY A 231 16.57 4.58 8.11
C GLY A 231 16.51 6.09 7.84
N THR A 232 15.66 6.55 6.93
CA THR A 232 15.29 7.98 6.84
C THR A 232 14.59 8.40 8.14
N THR A 233 14.95 9.55 8.71
CA THR A 233 14.36 10.07 9.95
C THR A 233 13.67 11.42 9.76
N GLY A 234 13.94 12.11 8.64
CA GLY A 234 13.39 13.42 8.36
C GLY A 234 13.73 14.42 9.47
N GLY A 235 12.70 15.12 9.92
CA GLY A 235 12.75 16.08 11.02
C GLY A 235 12.42 15.52 12.40
N ALA A 236 12.47 14.20 12.63
CA ALA A 236 12.00 13.57 13.87
C ALA A 236 12.63 14.13 15.17
N ALA A 237 13.83 14.71 15.09
CA ALA A 237 14.50 15.34 16.24
C ALA A 237 13.94 16.74 16.59
N ALA A 238 13.08 17.33 15.76
CA ALA A 238 12.49 18.63 15.98
C ALA A 238 11.05 18.53 16.52
N THR A 239 10.67 19.51 17.35
CA THR A 239 9.27 19.68 17.76
C THR A 239 8.42 19.99 16.53
N GLN A 240 7.25 19.36 16.45
CA GLN A 240 6.32 19.60 15.35
C GLN A 240 5.78 21.03 15.39
N ALA A 241 5.76 21.69 14.24
CA ALA A 241 5.23 23.05 14.09
C ALA A 241 4.36 23.16 12.84
N THR A 242 3.37 24.05 12.89
CA THR A 242 2.43 24.32 11.78
C THR A 242 2.71 25.72 11.24
N PRO A 243 3.01 25.87 9.93
CA PRO A 243 3.22 27.19 9.35
C PRO A 243 1.90 27.98 9.32
N SER A 244 1.97 29.27 9.62
CA SER A 244 0.82 30.17 9.60
C SER A 244 0.35 30.48 8.17
N SER A 245 1.25 30.43 7.18
CA SER A 245 1.01 30.86 5.79
C SER A 245 1.86 30.07 4.77
N ALA A 246 1.53 30.20 3.48
CA ALA A 246 2.32 29.64 2.37
C ALA A 246 3.76 30.20 2.34
N ALA A 247 3.94 31.49 2.63
CA ALA A 247 5.25 32.12 2.69
C ALA A 247 6.11 31.55 3.84
N GLU A 248 5.50 31.31 5.01
CA GLU A 248 6.22 30.70 6.14
C GLU A 248 6.55 29.22 5.86
N LEU A 249 5.62 28.47 5.26
CA LEU A 249 5.90 27.10 4.80
C LEU A 249 7.11 27.09 3.86
N GLN A 250 7.14 27.95 2.85
CA GLN A 250 8.26 28.04 1.93
C GLN A 250 9.57 28.35 2.67
N SER A 251 9.57 29.36 3.54
CA SER A 251 10.77 29.70 4.33
C SER A 251 11.27 28.53 5.19
N TRP A 252 10.37 27.78 5.82
CA TRP A 252 10.74 26.62 6.64
C TRP A 252 11.24 25.44 5.81
N LEU A 253 10.72 25.25 4.60
CA LEU A 253 11.21 24.22 3.70
C LEU A 253 12.62 24.55 3.19
N GLU A 254 12.90 25.82 2.89
CA GLU A 254 14.15 26.26 2.26
C GLU A 254 15.34 26.38 3.23
N ASP A 255 15.08 26.49 4.53
CA ASP A 255 16.16 26.69 5.51
C ASP A 255 16.96 25.41 5.83
N SER A 256 18.05 25.60 6.57
CA SER A 256 18.94 24.52 7.02
C SER A 256 18.53 23.92 8.37
N VAL A 257 17.43 24.35 8.97
CA VAL A 257 16.99 23.91 10.31
C VAL A 257 16.29 22.57 10.20
N THR A 258 16.61 21.61 11.08
CA THR A 258 15.82 20.37 11.18
C THR A 258 14.39 20.71 11.56
N ARG A 259 13.39 20.29 10.78
CA ARG A 259 11.99 20.65 11.01
C ARG A 259 11.03 19.50 10.81
N ASN A 260 10.07 19.43 11.72
CA ASN A 260 8.89 18.60 11.62
C ASN A 260 7.69 19.52 11.36
N ILE A 261 7.22 19.54 10.12
CA ILE A 261 6.26 20.52 9.59
C ILE A 261 4.91 19.81 9.41
N LEU A 262 3.88 20.29 10.10
CA LEU A 262 2.51 19.83 9.96
C LEU A 262 1.73 20.77 9.04
N LEU A 263 1.15 20.25 7.96
CA LEU A 263 0.26 20.97 7.07
C LEU A 263 -1.19 20.69 7.48
N ASP A 264 -1.84 21.68 8.08
CA ASP A 264 -3.20 21.57 8.63
C ASP A 264 -4.30 22.16 7.75
N LYS A 265 -3.92 22.71 6.59
CA LYS A 265 -4.79 23.41 5.64
C LYS A 265 -4.14 23.45 4.27
N THR A 266 -4.83 24.09 3.32
CA THR A 266 -4.29 24.38 2.00
C THR A 266 -3.30 25.54 2.05
N TYR A 267 -2.07 25.28 1.61
CA TYR A 267 -1.04 26.28 1.35
C TYR A 267 -1.04 26.55 -0.15
N ASP A 268 -1.77 27.61 -0.55
CA ASP A 268 -1.99 27.96 -1.95
C ASP A 268 -0.93 28.94 -2.47
N PHE A 269 -0.16 28.51 -3.46
CA PHE A 269 0.89 29.30 -4.11
C PHE A 269 0.47 29.85 -5.48
N THR A 270 -0.72 29.47 -5.97
CA THR A 270 -1.15 29.65 -7.37
C THR A 270 -0.92 31.07 -7.90
N ASP A 271 -1.32 32.07 -7.11
CA ASP A 271 -1.30 33.47 -7.53
C ASP A 271 -0.15 34.30 -6.93
N LEU A 272 0.72 33.69 -6.10
CA LEU A 272 1.77 34.42 -5.37
C LEU A 272 2.88 34.97 -6.28
N GLU A 273 3.05 34.42 -7.47
CA GLU A 273 4.05 34.85 -8.46
C GLU A 273 3.43 35.40 -9.76
N GLY A 274 2.10 35.60 -9.78
CA GLY A 274 1.37 36.09 -10.95
C GLY A 274 1.30 35.09 -12.11
N SER A 275 0.89 35.60 -13.28
CA SER A 275 0.76 34.82 -14.52
C SER A 275 1.76 35.29 -15.58
N VAL A 276 2.16 34.38 -16.47
CA VAL A 276 3.04 34.66 -17.60
C VAL A 276 2.32 34.28 -18.88
N THR A 277 2.34 35.18 -19.87
CA THR A 277 1.88 34.91 -21.23
C THR A 277 3.10 34.82 -22.15
N GLY A 278 3.19 33.76 -22.96
CA GLY A 278 4.34 33.54 -23.81
C GLY A 278 4.13 32.50 -24.89
N ALA A 279 5.22 32.16 -25.57
CA ALA A 279 5.23 31.18 -26.65
C ALA A 279 4.99 29.75 -26.10
N GLY A 280 4.14 29.02 -26.80
CA GLY A 280 3.90 27.60 -26.62
C GLY A 280 3.59 26.92 -27.93
N CYS A 281 3.17 25.66 -27.88
CA CYS A 281 2.80 24.88 -29.06
C CYS A 281 1.72 23.85 -28.75
N LYS A 282 1.12 23.30 -29.82
CA LYS A 282 0.11 22.25 -29.80
C LYS A 282 0.68 20.95 -30.39
N PRO A 283 1.42 20.15 -29.61
CA PRO A 283 1.98 18.89 -30.09
C PRO A 283 0.91 17.77 -30.21
N TRP A 284 -0.24 17.92 -29.53
CA TRP A 284 -1.36 16.99 -29.60
C TRP A 284 -2.57 17.66 -30.27
N THR A 285 -3.17 16.97 -31.25
CA THR A 285 -4.29 17.47 -32.07
C THR A 285 -5.61 16.74 -31.80
N CYS A 286 -5.67 15.92 -30.74
CA CYS A 286 -6.88 15.24 -30.33
C CYS A 286 -7.95 16.21 -29.78
N THR A 287 -9.17 15.71 -29.53
CA THR A 287 -10.30 16.48 -28.96
C THR A 287 -10.95 15.72 -27.81
N PRO A 288 -11.61 16.38 -26.84
CA PRO A 288 -11.92 17.82 -26.79
C PRO A 288 -10.80 18.71 -26.21
N ASN A 289 -9.97 18.19 -25.29
CA ASN A 289 -9.10 19.01 -24.46
C ASN A 289 -7.64 18.51 -24.49
N PRO A 290 -6.90 18.73 -25.59
CA PRO A 290 -5.47 18.41 -25.62
C PRO A 290 -4.72 19.29 -24.63
N GLN A 291 -3.72 18.71 -23.96
CA GLN A 291 -2.70 19.53 -23.31
C GLN A 291 -2.01 20.43 -24.34
N LEU A 292 -1.51 21.57 -23.89
CA LEU A 292 -0.59 22.43 -24.64
C LEU A 292 0.80 22.31 -24.01
N ALA A 293 1.84 22.77 -24.70
CA ALA A 293 3.17 22.84 -24.13
C ALA A 293 3.65 24.29 -24.07
N ILE A 294 4.22 24.69 -22.93
CA ILE A 294 5.03 25.91 -22.84
C ILE A 294 6.33 25.65 -23.59
N ASN A 295 6.82 26.63 -24.35
CA ASN A 295 8.10 26.51 -25.07
C ASN A 295 9.32 26.69 -24.12
N ALA A 296 9.34 25.95 -23.01
CA ALA A 296 10.45 25.94 -22.09
C ALA A 296 11.67 25.27 -22.75
N ASN A 297 12.86 25.85 -22.61
CA ASN A 297 14.11 25.31 -23.15
C ASN A 297 14.07 25.00 -24.67
N ASN A 298 13.32 25.78 -25.44
CA ASN A 298 13.11 25.56 -26.88
C ASN A 298 12.52 24.17 -27.21
N TRP A 299 11.66 23.63 -26.33
CA TRP A 299 11.06 22.30 -26.51
C TRP A 299 10.09 22.22 -27.69
N CYS A 300 9.42 23.31 -28.05
CA CYS A 300 8.49 23.32 -29.18
C CYS A 300 9.25 23.17 -30.49
N SER A 301 9.01 22.05 -31.18
CA SER A 301 9.50 21.81 -32.54
C SER A 301 8.83 22.73 -33.55
N SER A 302 9.55 23.08 -34.62
CA SER A 302 8.98 23.78 -35.78
C SER A 302 7.87 23.01 -36.49
N SER A 303 7.75 21.70 -36.23
CA SER A 303 6.68 20.85 -36.75
C SER A 303 5.36 20.96 -35.97
N TYR A 304 5.36 21.55 -34.77
CA TYR A 304 4.16 21.74 -33.97
C TYR A 304 3.51 23.09 -34.30
N GLU A 305 2.18 23.13 -34.27
CA GLU A 305 1.46 24.40 -34.40
C GLU A 305 1.80 25.31 -33.21
N SER A 306 2.23 26.55 -33.50
CA SER A 306 2.51 27.55 -32.48
C SER A 306 1.24 27.97 -31.74
N ALA A 307 1.38 28.25 -30.44
CA ALA A 307 0.31 28.77 -29.59
C ALA A 307 0.83 29.90 -28.71
N THR A 308 -0.09 30.76 -28.25
CA THR A 308 0.16 31.66 -27.11
C THR A 308 -0.47 31.02 -25.88
N VAL A 309 0.32 30.84 -24.82
CA VAL A 309 -0.13 30.19 -23.57
C VAL A 309 -0.04 31.18 -22.42
N THR A 310 -0.98 31.09 -21.48
CA THR A 310 -0.97 31.89 -20.24
C THR A 310 -1.07 30.98 -19.04
N TYR A 311 -0.06 30.98 -18.18
CA TYR A 311 0.07 30.02 -17.07
C TYR A 311 0.50 30.71 -15.78
N LYS A 312 0.28 30.06 -14.64
CA LYS A 312 0.70 30.55 -13.32
C LYS A 312 2.19 30.36 -13.15
N LYS A 313 2.93 31.45 -12.87
CA LYS A 313 4.39 31.40 -12.77
C LYS A 313 4.85 30.47 -11.66
N ALA A 314 4.14 30.49 -10.52
CA ALA A 314 4.48 29.71 -9.33
C ALA A 314 4.70 28.22 -9.60
N GLY A 315 3.88 27.62 -10.49
CA GLY A 315 3.98 26.19 -10.81
C GLY A 315 5.25 25.79 -11.54
N THR A 316 5.91 26.72 -12.23
CA THR A 316 7.07 26.41 -13.10
C THR A 316 8.36 26.10 -12.35
N ALA A 317 8.41 26.36 -11.04
CA ALA A 317 9.55 26.03 -10.18
C ALA A 317 9.08 25.48 -8.84
N GLY A 318 9.64 24.35 -8.40
CA GLY A 318 9.36 23.77 -7.09
C GLY A 318 9.96 24.60 -5.94
N ILE A 319 9.35 24.52 -4.76
CA ILE A 319 9.90 25.06 -3.51
C ILE A 319 11.14 24.25 -3.15
N ARG A 320 12.27 24.90 -2.87
CA ARG A 320 13.46 24.17 -2.42
C ARG A 320 13.20 23.59 -1.04
N VAL A 321 13.48 22.31 -0.86
CA VAL A 321 13.38 21.63 0.43
C VAL A 321 14.78 21.27 0.87
N GLY A 322 15.23 21.80 2.00
CA GLY A 322 16.52 21.48 2.61
C GLY A 322 16.54 20.10 3.26
N SER A 323 17.70 19.71 3.78
CA SER A 323 17.87 18.43 4.48
C SER A 323 17.15 18.39 5.84
N ASN A 324 16.91 17.17 6.36
CA ASN A 324 16.33 16.89 7.67
C ASN A 324 14.93 17.50 7.89
N LYS A 325 14.04 17.26 6.91
CA LYS A 325 12.66 17.76 6.92
C LYS A 325 11.67 16.61 6.98
N THR A 326 10.67 16.73 7.84
CA THR A 326 9.42 15.96 7.73
C THR A 326 8.31 16.92 7.35
N ILE A 327 7.63 16.64 6.24
CA ILE A 327 6.44 17.37 5.79
C ILE A 327 5.27 16.41 5.92
N LEU A 328 4.38 16.66 6.87
CA LEU A 328 3.27 15.77 7.21
C LEU A 328 1.94 16.51 7.04
N GLY A 329 0.99 15.98 6.29
CA GLY A 329 -0.38 16.51 6.27
C GLY A 329 -1.23 16.02 7.44
N LYS A 330 -2.14 16.85 7.93
CA LYS A 330 -3.13 16.53 8.97
C LYS A 330 -4.46 16.10 8.33
N GLY A 331 -4.95 14.90 8.65
CA GLY A 331 -6.19 14.38 8.06
C GLY A 331 -6.12 14.40 6.55
N THR A 332 -7.10 15.05 5.94
CA THR A 332 -7.17 15.32 4.50
C THR A 332 -6.88 16.78 4.16
N SER A 333 -6.43 17.58 5.12
CA SER A 333 -6.35 19.05 5.01
C SER A 333 -5.00 19.57 4.50
N GLY A 334 -3.90 18.81 4.66
CA GLY A 334 -2.55 19.25 4.30
C GLY A 334 -2.29 19.28 2.79
N TRP A 335 -2.39 20.45 2.16
CA TRP A 335 -2.22 20.58 0.71
C TRP A 335 -1.12 21.59 0.37
N ILE A 336 -0.36 21.28 -0.68
CA ILE A 336 0.48 22.23 -1.42
C ILE A 336 -0.15 22.39 -2.80
N LYS A 337 -0.70 23.58 -3.06
CA LYS A 337 -1.48 23.87 -4.27
C LYS A 337 -0.75 24.88 -5.15
N GLY A 338 -0.75 24.63 -6.47
CA GLY A 338 -0.22 25.55 -7.48
C GLY A 338 1.30 25.59 -7.60
N LYS A 339 2.04 24.81 -6.78
CA LYS A 339 3.51 24.73 -6.77
C LYS A 339 3.96 23.35 -6.28
N GLY A 340 5.09 22.86 -6.81
CA GLY A 340 5.70 21.59 -6.40
C GLY A 340 6.86 21.76 -5.41
N LEU A 341 7.62 20.70 -5.19
CA LEU A 341 8.82 20.64 -4.36
C LEU A 341 10.06 20.28 -5.19
N LEU A 342 11.21 20.85 -4.82
CA LEU A 342 12.52 20.56 -5.38
C LEU A 342 13.48 20.16 -4.25
N ILE A 343 13.92 18.90 -4.25
CA ILE A 343 14.93 18.35 -3.35
C ILE A 343 16.21 18.15 -4.15
N SER A 344 17.16 19.08 -4.07
CA SER A 344 18.39 19.02 -4.86
C SER A 344 19.64 19.17 -3.99
N GLY A 345 20.52 18.17 -4.02
CA GLY A 345 21.71 18.14 -3.17
C GLY A 345 21.40 17.93 -1.68
N GLN A 346 20.29 17.27 -1.35
CA GLN A 346 19.81 17.16 0.04
C GLN A 346 19.70 15.71 0.50
N THR A 347 19.55 15.53 1.81
CA THR A 347 19.36 14.21 2.40
C THR A 347 18.32 14.23 3.51
N ASN A 348 17.76 13.05 3.79
CA ASN A 348 16.94 12.80 4.97
C ASN A 348 15.65 13.63 4.96
N VAL A 349 14.76 13.35 4.00
CA VAL A 349 13.48 14.05 3.84
C VAL A 349 12.33 13.05 3.83
N ILE A 350 11.30 13.33 4.61
CA ILE A 350 10.03 12.59 4.62
C ILE A 350 8.92 13.51 4.14
N ILE A 351 8.12 13.05 3.18
CA ILE A 351 6.93 13.74 2.66
C ILE A 351 5.76 12.77 2.79
N GLN A 352 4.81 13.09 3.66
CA GLN A 352 3.78 12.14 4.05
C GLN A 352 2.39 12.77 4.18
N ASN A 353 1.37 12.08 3.67
CA ASN A 353 -0.04 12.51 3.80
C ASN A 353 -0.33 13.91 3.22
N VAL A 354 0.40 14.32 2.16
CA VAL A 354 0.25 15.64 1.53
C VAL A 354 -0.47 15.53 0.19
N ARG A 355 -1.38 16.47 -0.07
CA ARG A 355 -1.95 16.66 -1.41
C ARG A 355 -1.08 17.60 -2.24
N PHE A 356 -0.70 17.17 -3.43
CA PHE A 356 -0.09 17.99 -4.47
C PHE A 356 -1.09 18.16 -5.62
N SER A 357 -1.55 19.39 -5.87
CA SER A 357 -2.60 19.63 -6.86
C SER A 357 -2.51 20.98 -7.56
N ASP A 358 -3.19 21.06 -8.70
CA ASP A 358 -3.54 22.29 -9.44
C ASP A 358 -2.31 23.05 -9.95
N ILE A 359 -1.32 22.32 -10.45
CA ILE A 359 -0.07 22.88 -10.97
C ILE A 359 -0.18 22.95 -12.50
N ASN A 360 -0.84 23.98 -13.02
CA ASN A 360 -0.91 24.26 -14.47
C ASN A 360 -1.27 23.03 -15.33
N ALA A 361 -2.31 22.26 -14.95
CA ALA A 361 -2.66 20.96 -15.57
C ALA A 361 -2.81 20.98 -17.10
N GLN A 362 -3.20 22.11 -17.69
CA GLN A 362 -3.32 22.27 -19.14
C GLN A 362 -1.96 22.28 -19.88
N TYR A 363 -0.87 22.58 -19.19
CA TYR A 363 0.41 22.92 -19.80
C TYR A 363 1.51 21.93 -19.41
N VAL A 364 2.01 21.18 -20.40
CA VAL A 364 3.30 20.52 -20.29
C VAL A 364 4.38 21.58 -20.12
N TRP A 365 5.34 21.31 -19.23
CA TRP A 365 6.29 22.28 -18.65
C TRP A 365 5.67 23.32 -17.71
N GLY A 366 4.37 23.22 -17.39
CA GLY A 366 3.69 24.07 -16.42
C GLY A 366 4.09 23.81 -14.97
N GLY A 367 4.67 22.64 -14.68
CA GLY A 367 5.22 22.29 -13.37
C GLY A 367 5.23 20.79 -13.11
N ASP A 368 6.07 20.39 -12.16
CA ASP A 368 6.11 19.04 -11.59
C ASP A 368 5.74 19.11 -10.10
N ALA A 369 5.16 18.03 -9.55
CA ALA A 369 4.80 18.02 -8.13
C ALA A 369 6.00 17.78 -7.21
N ILE A 370 6.83 16.76 -7.47
CA ILE A 370 8.06 16.52 -6.71
C ILE A 370 9.23 16.24 -7.66
N TRP A 371 10.27 17.06 -7.57
CA TRP A 371 11.54 16.85 -8.26
C TRP A 371 12.62 16.53 -7.22
N VAL A 372 13.26 15.36 -7.35
CA VAL A 372 14.42 14.95 -6.55
C VAL A 372 15.66 14.87 -7.44
N ASP A 373 16.78 15.47 -7.05
CA ASP A 373 18.02 15.42 -7.85
C ASP A 373 19.23 15.36 -6.93
N ASN A 374 20.22 14.53 -7.27
CA ASN A 374 21.48 14.42 -6.51
C ASN A 374 21.27 14.35 -4.98
N SER A 375 20.37 13.48 -4.52
CA SER A 375 19.86 13.48 -3.14
C SER A 375 19.80 12.07 -2.55
N SER A 376 19.60 11.94 -1.25
CA SER A 376 19.52 10.62 -0.62
C SER A 376 18.55 10.53 0.56
N LYS A 377 18.13 9.30 0.91
CA LYS A 377 17.23 9.03 2.06
C LYS A 377 15.94 9.86 1.98
N ILE A 378 15.14 9.57 0.96
CA ILE A 378 13.90 10.29 0.66
C ILE A 378 12.73 9.31 0.74
N TRP A 379 11.75 9.61 1.57
CA TRP A 379 10.54 8.80 1.70
C TRP A 379 9.30 9.62 1.35
N ILE A 380 8.59 9.20 0.30
CA ILE A 380 7.37 9.85 -0.22
C ILE A 380 6.23 8.86 -0.02
N ASP A 381 5.39 9.11 0.99
CA ASP A 381 4.44 8.13 1.51
C ASP A 381 3.00 8.66 1.71
N HIS A 382 1.95 7.91 1.36
CA HIS A 382 0.55 8.32 1.59
C HIS A 382 0.16 9.68 0.99
N ASN A 383 0.83 10.16 -0.05
CA ASN A 383 0.49 11.42 -0.69
C ASN A 383 -0.56 11.21 -1.79
N TYR A 384 -1.23 12.30 -2.16
CA TYR A 384 -2.19 12.32 -3.27
C TYR A 384 -1.79 13.35 -4.31
N PHE A 385 -1.74 12.92 -5.57
CA PHE A 385 -1.31 13.73 -6.69
C PHE A 385 -2.45 13.86 -7.70
N LYS A 386 -2.74 15.10 -8.14
CA LYS A 386 -3.78 15.36 -9.14
C LYS A 386 -3.49 16.64 -9.92
N SER A 387 -3.95 16.73 -11.18
CA SER A 387 -3.98 18.01 -11.92
C SER A 387 -2.63 18.74 -11.97
N VAL A 388 -1.57 18.01 -12.33
CA VAL A 388 -0.20 18.53 -12.51
C VAL A 388 0.09 18.61 -14.01
N GLY A 389 0.72 19.68 -14.47
CA GLY A 389 0.97 19.90 -15.90
C GLY A 389 1.93 18.89 -16.52
N ARG A 390 2.92 18.44 -15.76
CA ARG A 390 3.91 17.43 -16.16
C ARG A 390 4.09 16.37 -15.08
N GLN A 391 5.30 16.10 -14.58
CA GLN A 391 5.59 14.92 -13.77
C GLN A 391 4.93 14.98 -12.40
N PHE A 392 4.32 13.88 -11.96
CA PHE A 392 4.01 13.74 -10.54
C PHE A 392 5.30 13.62 -9.72
N ILE A 393 6.21 12.72 -10.12
CA ILE A 393 7.54 12.63 -9.51
C ILE A 393 8.62 12.49 -10.58
N VAL A 394 9.69 13.26 -10.46
CA VAL A 394 10.84 13.20 -11.37
C VAL A 394 12.14 13.10 -10.59
N THR A 395 13.04 12.21 -11.03
CA THR A 395 14.46 12.32 -10.67
C THR A 395 15.20 13.13 -11.72
N GLY A 396 16.12 13.99 -11.27
CA GLY A 396 17.03 14.72 -12.14
C GLY A 396 18.09 13.80 -12.77
N PHE A 397 19.24 14.36 -13.13
CA PHE A 397 20.34 13.58 -13.71
C PHE A 397 21.37 13.15 -12.67
N GLY A 398 21.40 13.79 -11.49
CA GLY A 398 22.23 13.37 -10.36
C GLY A 398 21.64 12.15 -9.65
N ALA A 399 22.52 11.40 -8.96
CA ALA A 399 22.14 10.18 -8.26
C ALA A 399 21.10 10.43 -7.16
N VAL A 400 19.99 9.69 -7.17
CA VAL A 400 19.04 9.63 -6.06
C VAL A 400 19.15 8.28 -5.36
N THR A 401 19.85 8.24 -4.23
CA THR A 401 20.13 7.00 -3.49
C THR A 401 19.25 6.87 -2.25
N GLY A 402 18.50 5.79 -2.13
CA GLY A 402 17.61 5.64 -0.97
C GLY A 402 16.26 6.32 -1.15
N LEU A 403 15.65 6.24 -2.33
CA LEU A 403 14.29 6.75 -2.58
C LEU A 403 13.27 5.64 -2.37
N THR A 404 12.20 5.92 -1.63
CA THR A 404 11.02 5.05 -1.55
C THR A 404 9.76 5.87 -1.76
N ILE A 405 8.96 5.43 -2.72
CA ILE A 405 7.67 6.01 -3.07
C ILE A 405 6.62 4.95 -2.73
N SER A 406 5.85 5.17 -1.67
CA SER A 406 4.94 4.16 -1.13
C SER A 406 3.56 4.63 -0.76
N ASN A 407 2.55 3.75 -0.92
CA ASN A 407 1.18 4.04 -0.49
C ASN A 407 0.62 5.37 -1.04
N ASN A 408 1.13 5.89 -2.15
CA ASN A 408 0.64 7.14 -2.72
C ASN A 408 -0.51 6.84 -3.69
N TYR A 409 -1.43 7.80 -3.83
CA TYR A 409 -2.44 7.77 -4.86
C TYR A 409 -2.12 8.82 -5.94
N PHE A 410 -1.79 8.33 -7.13
CA PHE A 410 -1.62 9.10 -8.35
C PHE A 410 -2.91 9.09 -9.15
N ASP A 411 -3.73 10.12 -8.94
CA ASP A 411 -4.98 10.32 -9.66
C ASP A 411 -4.70 11.07 -10.97
N GLY A 412 -4.64 10.32 -12.06
CA GLY A 412 -4.39 10.85 -13.39
C GLY A 412 -5.60 11.46 -14.08
N GLN A 413 -6.79 11.44 -13.46
CA GLN A 413 -7.97 12.08 -14.06
C GLN A 413 -7.75 13.59 -14.18
N SER A 414 -7.74 14.08 -15.42
CA SER A 414 -7.49 15.48 -15.75
C SER A 414 -8.37 15.94 -16.91
N THR A 415 -8.87 17.18 -16.84
CA THR A 415 -9.60 17.81 -17.96
C THR A 415 -8.74 17.87 -19.23
N TYR A 416 -7.43 18.07 -19.08
CA TYR A 416 -6.48 18.16 -20.18
C TYR A 416 -5.54 16.97 -20.16
N SER A 417 -5.35 16.32 -21.30
CA SER A 417 -4.47 15.14 -21.44
C SER A 417 -3.82 15.11 -22.82
N THR A 418 -2.73 14.37 -22.97
CA THR A 418 -2.05 14.20 -24.27
C THR A 418 -2.87 13.35 -25.24
N GLY A 419 -3.73 12.47 -24.73
CA GLY A 419 -4.66 11.63 -25.50
C GLY A 419 -6.08 12.19 -25.61
N CYS A 420 -6.38 13.31 -24.94
CA CYS A 420 -7.73 13.89 -24.83
C CYS A 420 -8.79 12.96 -24.24
N ASP A 421 -8.35 11.92 -23.53
CA ASP A 421 -9.14 10.85 -22.92
C ASP A 421 -9.18 10.98 -21.38
N GLN A 422 -8.73 12.11 -20.86
CA GLN A 422 -8.62 12.45 -19.44
C GLN A 422 -7.53 11.69 -18.67
N HIS A 423 -6.66 10.94 -19.36
CA HIS A 423 -5.60 10.17 -18.72
C HIS A 423 -4.28 10.96 -18.66
N HIS A 424 -3.68 11.03 -17.47
CA HIS A 424 -2.41 11.75 -17.28
C HIS A 424 -1.21 10.94 -17.77
N TYR A 425 -0.42 11.48 -18.69
CA TYR A 425 0.73 10.77 -19.27
C TYR A 425 2.02 10.87 -18.45
N TRP A 426 2.14 11.91 -17.61
CA TRP A 426 3.42 12.30 -17.01
C TRP A 426 3.48 11.87 -15.54
N VAL A 427 3.52 10.57 -15.28
CA VAL A 427 3.52 10.07 -13.89
C VAL A 427 4.93 10.15 -13.29
N PHE A 428 5.85 9.33 -13.78
CA PHE A 428 7.22 9.20 -13.26
C PHE A 428 8.29 9.29 -14.34
N LEU A 429 9.28 10.14 -14.14
CA LEU A 429 10.49 10.16 -14.96
C LEU A 429 11.72 9.93 -14.08
N PHE A 430 12.33 8.75 -14.18
CA PHE A 430 13.51 8.39 -13.40
C PHE A 430 14.76 8.34 -14.28
N ALA A 431 15.60 9.38 -14.21
CA ALA A 431 16.72 9.59 -15.14
C ALA A 431 18.09 9.74 -14.43
N GLY A 432 18.14 9.66 -13.10
CA GLY A 432 19.35 9.96 -12.33
C GLY A 432 20.42 8.89 -12.46
N ASN A 433 21.69 9.28 -12.53
CA ASN A 433 22.79 8.31 -12.62
C ASN A 433 23.06 7.66 -11.25
N GLY A 434 22.73 6.38 -11.11
CA GLY A 434 22.90 5.63 -9.86
C GLY A 434 21.65 5.61 -8.98
N ASP A 435 20.47 5.89 -9.55
CA ASP A 435 19.22 5.87 -8.80
C ASP A 435 18.97 4.50 -8.15
N GLN A 436 18.50 4.54 -6.90
CA GLN A 436 18.08 3.38 -6.11
C GLN A 436 16.68 3.62 -5.56
N ILE A 437 15.68 3.02 -6.21
CA ILE A 437 14.27 3.36 -6.02
C ILE A 437 13.48 2.12 -5.58
N THR A 438 12.69 2.28 -4.52
CA THR A 438 11.59 1.37 -4.19
C THR A 438 10.27 2.04 -4.55
N LEU A 439 9.44 1.38 -5.36
CA LEU A 439 8.09 1.83 -5.71
C LEU A 439 7.10 0.78 -5.25
N ALA A 440 6.38 1.02 -4.15
CA ALA A 440 5.59 -0.03 -3.52
C ALA A 440 4.20 0.41 -3.07
N ARG A 441 3.17 -0.42 -3.31
CA ARG A 441 1.82 -0.22 -2.75
C ARG A 441 1.13 1.07 -3.20
N ASN A 442 1.56 1.64 -4.33
CA ASN A 442 0.94 2.85 -4.87
C ASN A 442 -0.30 2.51 -5.69
N TYR A 443 -1.27 3.43 -5.70
CA TYR A 443 -2.40 3.41 -6.62
C TYR A 443 -2.11 4.33 -7.80
N LEU A 444 -2.02 3.75 -9.00
CA LEU A 444 -1.94 4.50 -10.25
C LEU A 444 -3.27 4.31 -10.98
N TYR A 445 -4.00 5.41 -11.13
CA TYR A 445 -5.35 5.38 -11.71
C TYR A 445 -5.48 6.41 -12.83
N TYR A 446 -6.10 6.02 -13.94
CA TYR A 446 -6.42 6.93 -15.05
C TYR A 446 -5.16 7.61 -15.64
N THR A 447 -4.15 6.82 -15.96
CA THR A 447 -2.87 7.32 -16.51
C THR A 447 -2.63 6.82 -17.94
N ALA A 448 -1.70 7.43 -18.68
CA ALA A 448 -1.45 7.09 -20.08
C ALA A 448 0.01 6.74 -20.39
N GLY A 449 0.93 6.95 -19.45
CA GLY A 449 2.35 6.77 -19.73
C GLY A 449 3.20 6.89 -18.48
N ARG A 450 4.48 6.54 -18.64
CA ARG A 450 5.52 6.83 -17.65
C ARG A 450 5.19 6.32 -16.25
N GLY A 451 4.65 5.13 -16.13
CA GLY A 451 4.25 4.51 -14.86
C GLY A 451 5.10 3.31 -14.45
N PRO A 452 6.45 3.38 -14.33
CA PRO A 452 7.34 4.53 -14.55
C PRO A 452 8.07 4.53 -15.91
N HIS A 453 8.56 5.69 -16.37
CA HIS A 453 9.71 5.73 -17.29
C HIS A 453 11.02 5.73 -16.51
N ILE A 454 11.97 4.87 -16.89
CA ILE A 454 13.25 4.73 -16.18
C ILE A 454 14.43 4.54 -17.14
N GLY A 455 15.50 5.31 -16.94
CA GLY A 455 16.71 5.30 -17.76
C GLY A 455 16.67 6.33 -18.89
N GLY A 456 17.37 6.03 -19.98
CA GLY A 456 17.35 6.84 -21.21
C GLY A 456 18.64 7.62 -21.50
N THR A 457 19.54 7.74 -20.52
CA THR A 457 20.85 8.38 -20.71
C THR A 457 21.94 7.31 -20.83
N SER A 458 22.66 7.30 -21.95
CA SER A 458 23.78 6.36 -22.16
C SER A 458 24.86 6.52 -21.09
N GLY A 459 25.36 5.39 -20.57
CA GLY A 459 26.34 5.35 -19.49
C GLY A 459 25.77 5.54 -18.09
N TYR A 460 24.48 5.85 -17.93
CA TYR A 460 23.84 5.92 -16.63
C TYR A 460 23.29 4.55 -16.23
N THR A 461 23.13 4.35 -14.92
CA THR A 461 22.50 3.14 -14.38
C THR A 461 21.43 3.48 -13.37
N GLN A 462 20.32 2.75 -13.36
CA GLN A 462 19.23 2.95 -12.41
C GLN A 462 18.69 1.61 -11.94
N THR A 463 18.41 1.48 -10.65
CA THR A 463 17.80 0.29 -10.05
C THR A 463 16.43 0.62 -9.50
N LEU A 464 15.43 -0.17 -9.90
CA LEU A 464 14.05 -0.05 -9.43
C LEU A 464 13.54 -1.39 -8.92
N HIS A 465 13.24 -1.45 -7.64
CA HIS A 465 12.43 -2.52 -7.07
C HIS A 465 10.99 -2.05 -6.92
N MET A 466 10.09 -2.56 -7.76
CA MET A 466 8.69 -2.18 -7.73
C MET A 466 7.77 -3.36 -7.41
N TYR A 467 6.95 -3.23 -6.37
CA TYR A 467 6.11 -4.33 -5.92
C TYR A 467 4.79 -3.92 -5.31
N ASN A 468 3.77 -4.78 -5.49
CA ASN A 468 2.42 -4.59 -4.95
C ASN A 468 1.78 -3.24 -5.28
N ASN A 469 2.13 -2.61 -6.39
CA ASN A 469 1.41 -1.44 -6.89
C ASN A 469 0.14 -1.90 -7.63
N TYR A 470 -0.91 -1.08 -7.55
CA TYR A 470 -2.14 -1.29 -8.30
C TYR A 470 -2.19 -0.31 -9.47
N PHE A 471 -2.08 -0.83 -10.68
CA PHE A 471 -2.25 -0.11 -11.93
C PHE A 471 -3.66 -0.37 -12.45
N ASN A 472 -4.47 0.69 -12.55
CA ASN A 472 -5.87 0.57 -12.90
C ASN A 472 -6.25 1.62 -13.93
N ASP A 473 -6.85 1.20 -15.03
CA ASP A 473 -7.29 2.07 -16.13
C ASP A 473 -6.14 2.90 -16.72
N ILE A 474 -5.38 2.25 -17.60
CA ILE A 474 -4.22 2.87 -18.26
C ILE A 474 -4.34 2.69 -19.77
N THR A 475 -4.70 3.78 -20.46
CA THR A 475 -4.99 3.78 -21.91
C THR A 475 -3.75 3.73 -22.79
N GLY A 476 -2.57 4.02 -22.24
CA GLY A 476 -1.29 3.91 -22.93
C GLY A 476 -0.42 2.83 -22.32
N HIS A 477 0.66 3.21 -21.61
CA HIS A 477 1.59 2.26 -21.01
C HIS A 477 1.95 2.57 -19.55
N ALA A 478 2.33 1.53 -18.81
CA ALA A 478 2.87 1.66 -17.45
C ALA A 478 4.41 1.70 -17.49
N LEU A 479 5.09 0.56 -17.36
CA LEU A 479 6.55 0.53 -17.33
C LEU A 479 7.14 0.84 -18.71
N ASP A 480 8.03 1.83 -18.75
CA ASP A 480 8.79 2.23 -19.93
C ASP A 480 10.31 2.21 -19.62
N PRO A 481 10.95 1.03 -19.76
CA PRO A 481 12.34 0.84 -19.36
C PRO A 481 13.28 1.20 -20.52
N ALA A 482 14.21 2.11 -20.31
CA ALA A 482 15.17 2.53 -21.33
C ALA A 482 16.62 2.15 -20.93
N THR A 483 17.58 2.52 -21.78
CA THR A 483 19.01 2.32 -21.57
C THR A 483 19.43 2.65 -20.13
N GLY A 484 20.14 1.73 -19.48
CA GLY A 484 20.67 1.90 -18.13
C GLY A 484 19.77 1.34 -17.01
N SER A 485 18.49 1.09 -17.30
CA SER A 485 17.54 0.59 -16.30
C SER A 485 17.77 -0.88 -15.92
N ARG A 486 17.58 -1.18 -14.62
CA ARG A 486 17.54 -2.51 -14.02
C ARG A 486 16.31 -2.60 -13.13
N VAL A 487 15.29 -3.35 -13.56
CA VAL A 487 13.98 -3.37 -12.90
C VAL A 487 13.65 -4.77 -12.39
N LEU A 488 13.34 -4.88 -11.10
CA LEU A 488 12.64 -6.02 -10.51
C LEU A 488 11.19 -5.61 -10.22
N MET A 489 10.24 -6.21 -10.93
CA MET A 489 8.82 -5.91 -10.84
C MET A 489 8.04 -7.15 -10.39
N GLU A 490 7.62 -7.23 -9.12
CA GLU A 490 7.00 -8.44 -8.54
C GLU A 490 5.71 -8.16 -7.76
N GLY A 491 4.73 -9.05 -7.83
CA GLY A 491 3.48 -8.94 -7.07
C GLY A 491 2.62 -7.71 -7.39
N ASN A 492 2.81 -7.04 -8.53
CA ASN A 492 1.97 -5.90 -8.93
C ASN A 492 0.67 -6.40 -9.58
N TYR A 493 -0.37 -5.57 -9.54
CA TYR A 493 -1.67 -5.88 -10.11
C TYR A 493 -2.02 -4.88 -11.21
N PHE A 494 -2.27 -5.38 -12.42
CA PHE A 494 -2.65 -4.59 -13.59
C PHE A 494 -4.08 -4.91 -13.99
N ASN A 495 -4.96 -3.92 -13.96
CA ASN A 495 -6.35 -4.01 -14.38
C ASN A 495 -6.64 -2.97 -15.47
N ALA A 496 -7.15 -3.40 -16.62
CA ALA A 496 -7.40 -2.52 -17.77
C ALA A 496 -6.18 -1.66 -18.17
N VAL A 497 -5.00 -2.29 -18.22
CA VAL A 497 -3.75 -1.62 -18.62
C VAL A 497 -3.37 -2.05 -20.02
N LYS A 498 -3.51 -1.15 -21.00
CA LYS A 498 -3.27 -1.47 -22.42
C LYS A 498 -1.86 -2.00 -22.67
N THR A 499 -0.85 -1.39 -22.06
CA THR A 499 0.55 -1.83 -22.20
C THR A 499 1.25 -1.82 -20.84
N PRO A 500 1.20 -2.92 -20.07
CA PRO A 500 1.84 -3.00 -18.75
C PRO A 500 3.35 -2.75 -18.77
N SER A 501 4.02 -3.12 -19.86
CA SER A 501 5.41 -2.77 -20.15
C SER A 501 5.61 -2.55 -21.64
N THR A 502 6.35 -1.52 -22.04
CA THR A 502 6.70 -1.29 -23.46
C THR A 502 7.64 -2.37 -24.00
N GLY A 503 8.37 -3.06 -23.11
CA GLY A 503 9.28 -4.14 -23.48
C GLY A 503 10.54 -3.67 -24.22
N ASP A 504 10.90 -2.39 -24.14
CA ASP A 504 12.10 -1.89 -24.79
C ASP A 504 13.35 -2.64 -24.28
N THR A 505 14.04 -3.27 -25.24
CA THR A 505 15.23 -4.10 -25.02
C THR A 505 16.46 -3.33 -24.56
N ALA A 506 16.43 -1.98 -24.63
CA ALA A 506 17.48 -1.14 -24.08
C ALA A 506 17.50 -1.18 -22.54
N GLY A 507 16.34 -1.40 -21.93
CA GLY A 507 16.20 -1.67 -20.49
C GLY A 507 16.39 -3.15 -20.15
N THR A 508 16.66 -3.45 -18.88
CA THR A 508 16.72 -4.84 -18.39
C THR A 508 15.69 -5.05 -17.30
N VAL A 509 14.73 -5.94 -17.54
CA VAL A 509 13.57 -6.15 -16.66
C VAL A 509 13.45 -7.62 -16.27
N PHE A 510 13.15 -7.85 -14.99
CA PHE A 510 12.63 -9.11 -14.47
C PHE A 510 11.26 -8.87 -13.83
N ALA A 511 10.20 -9.36 -14.47
CA ALA A 511 8.83 -9.26 -14.01
C ALA A 511 8.14 -10.63 -14.14
N PRO A 512 8.19 -11.47 -13.09
CA PRO A 512 7.70 -12.82 -13.20
C PRO A 512 6.17 -12.87 -13.31
N THR A 513 5.67 -13.84 -14.07
CA THR A 513 4.24 -14.15 -14.25
C THR A 513 3.94 -15.64 -14.03
N SER A 514 4.94 -16.42 -13.61
CA SER A 514 4.81 -17.85 -13.35
C SER A 514 5.68 -18.30 -12.18
N THR A 515 5.34 -19.44 -11.59
CA THR A 515 6.10 -20.07 -10.49
C THR A 515 7.54 -20.43 -10.91
N THR A 516 7.76 -20.81 -12.16
CA THR A 516 9.10 -21.08 -12.70
C THR A 516 9.98 -19.83 -12.70
N MET A 517 9.43 -18.69 -13.14
CA MET A 517 10.15 -17.42 -13.08
C MET A 517 10.38 -16.98 -11.62
N ASN A 518 9.37 -17.13 -10.75
CA ASN A 518 9.48 -16.79 -9.33
C ASN A 518 10.68 -17.47 -8.66
N ALA A 519 10.92 -18.75 -8.97
CA ALA A 519 12.01 -19.54 -8.40
C ALA A 519 13.42 -19.02 -8.79
N GLN A 520 13.55 -18.32 -9.93
CA GLN A 520 14.84 -17.78 -10.39
C GLN A 520 15.40 -16.71 -9.45
N CYS A 521 14.54 -16.06 -8.64
CA CYS A 521 14.97 -15.09 -7.65
C CYS A 521 15.69 -15.69 -6.44
N SER A 522 15.47 -16.98 -6.14
CA SER A 522 15.97 -17.59 -4.91
C SER A 522 17.49 -17.56 -4.81
N SER A 523 18.20 -17.67 -5.93
CA SER A 523 19.67 -17.68 -5.96
C SER A 523 20.29 -16.31 -5.60
N VAL A 524 19.59 -15.22 -5.90
CA VAL A 524 20.10 -13.85 -5.67
C VAL A 524 19.48 -13.23 -4.42
N LEU A 525 18.16 -13.33 -4.28
CA LEU A 525 17.39 -12.69 -3.23
C LEU A 525 17.28 -13.54 -1.95
N GLY A 526 17.54 -14.85 -2.03
CA GLY A 526 17.29 -15.78 -0.92
C GLY A 526 15.80 -16.06 -0.66
N ARG A 527 14.93 -15.63 -1.58
CA ARG A 527 13.49 -15.89 -1.59
C ARG A 527 13.01 -15.99 -3.04
N ASN A 528 11.88 -16.66 -3.23
CA ASN A 528 11.17 -16.60 -4.50
C ASN A 528 10.61 -15.18 -4.71
N CYS A 529 10.53 -14.75 -5.96
CA CYS A 529 9.75 -13.57 -6.31
C CYS A 529 8.26 -13.91 -6.32
N VAL A 530 7.42 -12.88 -6.41
CA VAL A 530 5.96 -13.02 -6.52
C VAL A 530 5.50 -12.63 -7.93
N SER A 531 4.63 -13.43 -8.53
CA SER A 531 4.13 -13.15 -9.89
C SER A 531 3.28 -11.88 -9.92
N ASN A 532 3.35 -11.14 -11.02
CA ASN A 532 2.42 -10.04 -11.30
C ASN A 532 1.10 -10.60 -11.85
N THR A 533 0.00 -9.92 -11.55
CA THR A 533 -1.33 -10.26 -12.07
C THR A 533 -1.71 -9.30 -13.19
N LEU A 534 -2.12 -9.86 -14.34
CA LEU A 534 -2.61 -9.14 -15.51
C LEU A 534 -4.09 -9.52 -15.70
N THR A 535 -5.00 -8.57 -15.56
CA THR A 535 -6.46 -8.81 -15.65
C THR A 535 -7.18 -7.66 -16.37
N GLY A 536 -8.50 -7.79 -16.55
CA GLY A 536 -9.33 -6.72 -17.12
C GLY A 536 -8.95 -6.36 -18.55
N GLY A 537 -8.49 -7.32 -19.35
CA GLY A 537 -7.99 -7.08 -20.71
C GLY A 537 -6.60 -6.44 -20.78
N SER A 538 -5.84 -6.44 -19.68
CA SER A 538 -4.47 -5.90 -19.69
C SER A 538 -3.56 -6.63 -20.69
N GLY A 539 -2.62 -5.90 -21.27
CA GLY A 539 -1.61 -6.43 -22.19
C GLY A 539 -0.60 -7.38 -21.52
N THR A 540 0.44 -7.76 -22.26
CA THR A 540 1.50 -8.67 -21.78
C THR A 540 2.70 -7.91 -21.19
N LEU A 541 3.66 -8.68 -20.65
CA LEU A 541 4.96 -8.17 -20.18
C LEU A 541 6.09 -8.70 -21.09
N PRO A 542 6.27 -8.12 -22.29
CA PRO A 542 7.34 -8.52 -23.20
C PRO A 542 8.73 -8.23 -22.60
N ASN A 543 9.71 -9.06 -22.96
CA ASN A 543 11.14 -8.88 -22.62
C ASN A 543 11.43 -8.74 -21.11
N ALA A 544 10.58 -9.32 -20.26
CA ALA A 544 10.63 -9.16 -18.80
C ALA A 544 11.16 -10.39 -18.04
N ALA A 545 11.91 -11.28 -18.69
CA ALA A 545 12.43 -12.51 -18.08
C ALA A 545 13.95 -12.50 -17.82
N SER A 546 14.59 -11.33 -17.87
CA SER A 546 16.05 -11.24 -17.81
C SER A 546 16.58 -11.36 -16.38
N THR A 547 17.23 -12.49 -16.06
CA THR A 547 17.85 -12.68 -14.74
C THR A 547 19.03 -11.73 -14.48
N ALA A 548 19.57 -11.07 -15.53
CA ALA A 548 20.53 -9.99 -15.37
C ALA A 548 19.94 -8.75 -14.69
N ALA A 549 18.61 -8.56 -14.70
CA ALA A 549 17.98 -7.51 -13.92
C ALA A 549 18.03 -7.80 -12.41
N ILE A 550 17.92 -9.06 -11.98
CA ILE A 550 17.91 -9.39 -10.55
C ILE A 550 19.31 -9.44 -9.92
N SER A 551 20.37 -9.71 -10.70
CA SER A 551 21.74 -9.91 -10.19
C SER A 551 22.33 -8.70 -9.47
N VAL A 552 21.84 -7.49 -9.77
CA VAL A 552 22.29 -6.23 -9.15
C VAL A 552 21.63 -5.95 -7.80
N PHE A 553 20.52 -6.64 -7.47
CA PHE A 553 19.76 -6.40 -6.24
C PHE A 553 20.36 -7.17 -5.05
N THR A 554 21.46 -6.63 -4.52
CA THR A 554 22.19 -7.21 -3.37
C THR A 554 21.80 -6.61 -2.02
N ALA A 555 21.12 -5.47 -2.03
CA ALA A 555 20.75 -4.75 -0.81
C ALA A 555 19.81 -5.57 0.09
N SER A 556 20.08 -5.59 1.39
CA SER A 556 19.30 -6.35 2.38
C SER A 556 17.81 -5.99 2.33
N VAL A 557 17.49 -4.71 2.15
CA VAL A 557 16.12 -4.18 2.05
C VAL A 557 15.31 -4.75 0.89
N VAL A 558 15.97 -5.20 -0.19
CA VAL A 558 15.31 -5.86 -1.33
C VAL A 558 15.11 -7.34 -1.07
N LYS A 559 16.13 -7.99 -0.47
CA LYS A 559 16.08 -9.41 -0.09
C LYS A 559 15.02 -9.67 0.98
N SER A 560 14.88 -8.76 1.94
CA SER A 560 13.90 -8.85 3.04
C SER A 560 12.53 -8.23 2.71
N ALA A 561 12.32 -7.76 1.48
CA ALA A 561 11.05 -7.14 1.10
C ALA A 561 9.88 -8.11 1.28
N SER A 562 8.84 -7.64 1.98
CA SER A 562 7.59 -8.37 2.16
C SER A 562 6.65 -8.04 1.02
N VAL A 563 6.60 -8.93 0.04
CA VAL A 563 5.73 -8.84 -1.12
C VAL A 563 4.47 -9.65 -0.84
N MET A 564 3.32 -8.98 -0.79
CA MET A 564 2.03 -9.64 -0.55
C MET A 564 1.56 -10.39 -1.80
N ASP A 565 0.61 -11.30 -1.58
CA ASP A 565 -0.12 -11.95 -2.67
C ASP A 565 -0.72 -10.87 -3.59
N PRO A 566 -0.46 -10.92 -4.92
CA PRO A 566 -1.00 -9.95 -5.85
C PRO A 566 -2.53 -9.88 -5.82
N ALA A 567 -3.25 -10.95 -5.48
CA ALA A 567 -4.71 -10.94 -5.36
C ALA A 567 -5.23 -9.99 -4.26
N SER A 568 -4.43 -9.75 -3.22
CA SER A 568 -4.77 -8.82 -2.13
C SER A 568 -4.49 -7.36 -2.48
N VAL A 569 -3.68 -7.11 -3.51
CA VAL A 569 -3.18 -5.76 -3.85
C VAL A 569 -4.30 -4.76 -4.11
N PRO A 570 -5.35 -5.04 -4.92
CA PRO A 570 -6.41 -4.06 -5.14
C PRO A 570 -7.09 -3.63 -3.84
N SER A 571 -7.48 -4.59 -3.00
CA SER A 571 -8.16 -4.31 -1.72
C SER A 571 -7.26 -3.55 -0.75
N TYR A 572 -5.98 -3.95 -0.63
CA TYR A 572 -5.02 -3.29 0.25
C TYR A 572 -4.75 -1.86 -0.23
N VAL A 573 -4.43 -1.69 -1.51
CA VAL A 573 -4.04 -0.38 -2.05
C VAL A 573 -5.21 0.60 -2.01
N LEU A 574 -6.43 0.18 -2.36
CA LEU A 574 -7.61 1.05 -2.26
C LEU A 574 -7.92 1.48 -0.81
N ALA A 575 -7.61 0.63 0.17
CA ALA A 575 -7.84 0.95 1.58
C ALA A 575 -6.71 1.78 2.22
N ASN A 576 -5.51 1.81 1.63
CA ASN A 576 -4.32 2.37 2.29
C ASN A 576 -3.60 3.45 1.47
N ALA A 577 -3.85 3.62 0.18
CA ALA A 577 -3.13 4.61 -0.61
C ALA A 577 -3.75 6.02 -0.55
N GLY A 578 -2.91 7.04 -0.37
CA GLY A 578 -3.32 8.45 -0.39
C GLY A 578 -3.67 9.04 0.98
N LEU A 579 -4.48 10.11 0.96
CA LEU A 579 -4.70 10.99 2.11
C LEU A 579 -5.62 10.40 3.18
N GLY A 580 -5.43 10.84 4.42
CA GLY A 580 -6.37 10.63 5.53
C GLY A 580 -6.33 9.23 6.14
N ILE A 581 -5.39 8.40 5.72
CA ILE A 581 -5.23 7.03 6.24
C ILE A 581 -4.42 6.99 7.53
N ILE A 582 -3.38 7.82 7.65
CA ILE A 582 -2.32 7.65 8.64
C ILE A 582 -2.21 8.77 9.69
N ASN A 583 -2.93 9.89 9.54
CA ASN A 583 -2.85 11.02 10.48
C ASN A 583 -4.16 11.80 10.57
#